data_AF-A0A496UNZ5-F1
#
_entry.id   AF-A0A496UNZ5-F1
#
_cell.length_a   1.000
_cell.length_b   1.000
_cell.length_c   1.000
_cell.angle_alpha   90.00
_cell.angle_beta   90.00
_cell.angle_gamma   90.00
#
_symmetry.space_group_name_H-M   'P 1'
#
loop_
_entity.id
_entity.type
_entity.pdbx_description
1 polymer ?
#
loop_
_entity_poly.entity_id
_entity_poly.type
_entity_poly.pdbx_seq_one_letter_code
_entity_poly.pdbx_strand_id
1 'polypeptide(L)'
;MIKKADLVLTERCNLNCVHCQSRDARITTSTGIKEIKDVEVGDEVLTLSGKFAKVEKIFSHHQSPAILSIKPHHLPSGKMTSNHEVLVMEGGLTTKIEAGKLTLNHYLIAPKSKKNKLNELKQSEFSTEFENYWAIKVQELKSVPYSGEVFNLQVDDPNHSYVANGIAVGNCFMYDAGNNRTIREPSQKQVLDTFETLASNGITKLNMWGGEVHLRQDFYEILKVALDMFSQVSIQTHGAIETYLGFIHKDYPTLGVHVSLEGWGKDDEVIRGRGHFLRAKRNIEILAQQLGEALTIRTTIFNGNNVIPLIQVALDLGCSWVGVRFKPVGRGQKLLKLQPSQERLADLYRLVASIRKSHKNILLEETPFYLYDEYLSQKYQNYFLRKGFACEWGRRIVVDVDGRAFPCPYAMTDSLGLGSILEDDFKVIEENYRTLIKQRQNTELISQCNICPLRDACFGGCSIYSLFNEDKRLGDPLCPIPSLLSGNGSQKQK
;
A
#
# COMPACT_ATOMS: atom_id res chain seq x y z
N MET A 1 14.00 -18.77 -18.15
CA MET A 1 15.02 -18.13 -17.29
C MET A 1 14.47 -16.82 -16.77
N ILE A 2 14.53 -16.65 -15.45
CA ILE A 2 14.13 -15.45 -14.74
C ILE A 2 15.15 -14.35 -15.05
N LYS A 3 14.69 -13.13 -15.37
CA LYS A 3 15.57 -12.00 -15.73
C LYS A 3 15.29 -10.72 -14.95
N LYS A 4 14.20 -10.70 -14.18
CA LYS A 4 13.76 -9.56 -13.40
C LYS A 4 13.55 -9.98 -11.95
N ALA A 5 13.93 -9.13 -11.00
CA ALA A 5 13.58 -9.25 -9.60
C ALA A 5 12.79 -8.03 -9.14
N ASP A 6 11.86 -8.25 -8.22
CA ASP A 6 11.25 -7.21 -7.39
C ASP A 6 11.67 -7.43 -5.94
N LEU A 7 12.37 -6.49 -5.34
CA LEU A 7 12.84 -6.60 -3.96
C LEU A 7 12.07 -5.65 -3.05
N VAL A 8 11.48 -6.21 -1.99
CA VAL A 8 10.83 -5.47 -0.91
C VAL A 8 11.90 -5.13 0.12
N LEU A 9 12.31 -3.86 0.21
CA LEU A 9 13.38 -3.43 1.11
C LEU A 9 12.92 -3.13 2.54
N THR A 10 11.65 -2.81 2.69
CA THR A 10 11.04 -2.37 3.94
C THR A 10 9.53 -2.54 3.87
N GLU A 11 8.89 -2.80 5.01
CA GLU A 11 7.44 -2.67 5.17
C GLU A 11 7.05 -1.34 5.84
N ARG A 12 8.03 -0.51 6.27
CA ARG A 12 7.76 0.83 6.82
C ARG A 12 7.10 1.69 5.77
N CYS A 13 6.07 2.43 6.14
CA CYS A 13 5.36 3.34 5.26
C CYS A 13 5.15 4.67 5.99
N ASN A 14 5.50 5.80 5.38
CA ASN A 14 5.24 7.13 5.94
C ASN A 14 4.34 7.95 5.02
N LEU A 15 3.29 7.31 4.55
CA LEU A 15 2.02 7.99 4.25
C LEU A 15 1.35 8.54 5.53
N ASN A 16 2.17 9.06 6.44
CA ASN A 16 1.95 9.55 7.79
C ASN A 16 1.30 8.52 8.73
N CYS A 17 2.03 7.43 9.03
CA CYS A 17 1.75 6.61 10.21
C CYS A 17 2.17 7.38 11.48
N VAL A 18 1.45 8.45 11.77
CA VAL A 18 1.71 9.35 12.90
C VAL A 18 0.46 9.43 13.77
N HIS A 19 -0.33 8.37 13.88
CA HIS A 19 -1.35 8.29 14.93
C HIS A 19 -0.77 7.51 16.10
N CYS A 20 0.33 7.99 16.69
CA CYS A 20 1.03 7.22 17.71
C CYS A 20 1.05 7.94 19.05
N GLN A 21 0.96 7.14 20.09
CA GLN A 21 1.10 7.53 21.48
C GLN A 21 2.56 7.37 21.90
N SER A 22 3.03 8.14 22.86
CA SER A 22 4.34 7.89 23.47
C SER A 22 4.39 6.54 24.18
N ARG A 23 5.60 5.97 24.31
CA ARG A 23 5.84 4.67 24.95
C ARG A 23 5.23 4.50 26.36
N ASP A 24 5.02 5.58 27.10
CA ASP A 24 4.45 5.66 28.45
C ASP A 24 2.92 5.77 28.47
N ALA A 25 2.25 5.73 27.31
CA ALA A 25 0.80 5.82 27.24
C ALA A 25 0.11 4.64 27.92
N ARG A 26 -0.86 4.94 28.78
CA ARG A 26 -1.54 3.97 29.64
C ARG A 26 -2.76 3.37 28.95
N ILE A 27 -2.66 2.11 28.52
CA ILE A 27 -3.71 1.39 27.80
C ILE A 27 -4.57 0.61 28.79
N THR A 28 -5.89 0.76 28.66
CA THR A 28 -6.84 0.02 29.51
C THR A 28 -7.05 -1.38 28.91
N THR A 29 -6.42 -2.40 29.49
CA THR A 29 -6.53 -3.80 29.06
C THR A 29 -7.49 -4.60 29.93
N SER A 30 -7.90 -5.80 29.48
CA SER A 30 -8.76 -6.70 30.24
C SER A 30 -8.08 -7.23 31.50
N THR A 31 -6.75 -7.17 31.62
CA THR A 31 -5.98 -7.61 32.80
C THR A 31 -5.54 -6.46 33.71
N GLY A 32 -5.69 -5.20 33.27
CA GLY A 32 -5.27 -4.02 34.02
C GLY A 32 -4.79 -2.90 33.10
N ILE A 33 -4.20 -1.84 33.67
CA ILE A 33 -3.56 -0.80 32.87
C ILE A 33 -2.13 -1.25 32.53
N LYS A 34 -1.77 -1.24 31.24
CA LYS A 34 -0.40 -1.47 30.75
C LYS A 34 0.14 -0.21 30.08
N GLU A 35 1.46 0.00 30.08
CA GLU A 35 2.05 0.96 29.14
C GLU A 35 1.96 0.39 27.72
N ILE A 36 1.76 1.23 26.71
CA ILE A 36 1.55 0.78 25.33
C ILE A 36 2.73 -0.04 24.78
N LYS A 37 3.95 0.24 25.26
CA LYS A 37 5.16 -0.51 24.92
C LYS A 37 5.16 -1.96 25.43
N ASP A 38 4.34 -2.25 26.44
CA ASP A 38 4.23 -3.56 27.12
C ASP A 38 2.93 -4.29 26.74
N VAL A 39 2.15 -3.74 25.81
CA VAL A 39 0.98 -4.41 25.22
C VAL A 39 1.48 -5.45 24.22
N GLU A 40 0.83 -6.61 24.17
CA GLU A 40 1.17 -7.70 23.25
C GLU A 40 0.01 -8.02 22.29
N VAL A 41 0.32 -8.58 21.13
CA VAL A 41 -0.72 -9.08 20.20
C VAL A 41 -1.51 -10.18 20.91
N GLY A 42 -2.84 -10.07 20.88
CA GLY A 42 -3.75 -10.95 21.60
C GLY A 42 -4.22 -10.41 22.95
N ASP A 43 -3.57 -9.39 23.52
CA ASP A 43 -4.15 -8.64 24.65
C ASP A 43 -5.51 -8.08 24.25
N GLU A 44 -6.45 -7.99 25.19
CA GLU A 44 -7.73 -7.33 24.94
C GLU A 44 -7.74 -5.93 25.54
N VAL A 45 -8.10 -4.92 24.74
CA VAL A 45 -8.12 -3.50 25.14
C VAL A 45 -9.53 -2.93 25.11
N LEU A 46 -9.81 -2.01 26.04
CA LEU A 46 -11.10 -1.34 26.12
C LEU A 46 -11.29 -0.42 24.91
N THR A 47 -12.45 -0.52 24.27
CA THR A 47 -12.84 0.23 23.08
C THR A 47 -13.86 1.32 23.43
N LEU A 48 -14.15 2.20 22.47
CA LEU A 48 -15.23 3.19 22.59
C LEU A 48 -16.59 2.57 22.94
N SER A 49 -16.87 1.36 22.45
CA SER A 49 -18.14 0.67 22.70
C SER A 49 -18.30 0.18 24.15
N GLY A 50 -17.29 0.36 24.99
CA GLY A 50 -17.26 -0.14 26.36
C GLY A 50 -16.93 -1.63 26.47
N LYS A 51 -16.58 -2.28 25.35
CA LYS A 51 -16.17 -3.70 25.29
C LYS A 51 -14.67 -3.84 25.16
N PHE A 52 -14.16 -5.00 25.54
CA PHE A 52 -12.78 -5.39 25.28
C PHE A 52 -12.69 -6.08 23.92
N ALA A 53 -11.68 -5.70 23.14
CA ALA A 53 -11.40 -6.26 21.82
C ALA A 53 -9.92 -6.59 21.69
N LYS A 54 -9.60 -7.61 20.89
CA LYS A 54 -8.24 -8.11 20.74
C LYS A 54 -7.36 -7.12 19.98
N VAL A 55 -6.13 -6.96 20.45
CA VAL A 55 -5.05 -6.32 19.71
C VAL A 55 -4.59 -7.28 18.62
N GLU A 56 -4.81 -6.90 17.37
CA GLU A 56 -4.40 -7.69 16.20
C GLU A 56 -2.95 -7.39 15.81
N LYS A 57 -2.54 -6.12 15.93
CA LYS A 57 -1.21 -5.64 15.54
C LYS A 57 -0.75 -4.49 16.41
N ILE A 58 0.57 -4.36 16.50
CA ILE A 58 1.25 -3.26 17.18
C ILE A 58 2.19 -2.61 16.17
N PHE A 59 2.12 -1.29 16.09
CA PHE A 59 2.99 -0.48 15.23
C PHE A 59 3.86 0.40 16.10
N SER A 60 5.13 0.54 15.75
CA SER A 60 6.03 1.50 16.37
C SER A 60 6.90 2.21 15.33
N HIS A 61 7.30 3.43 15.64
CA HIS A 61 8.33 4.17 14.90
C HIS A 61 8.96 5.24 15.80
N HIS A 62 10.06 5.83 15.35
CA HIS A 62 10.73 6.93 16.06
C HIS A 62 10.09 8.29 15.72
N GLN A 63 9.74 9.08 16.72
CA GLN A 63 9.17 10.43 16.60
C GLN A 63 10.17 11.48 17.14
N SER A 64 10.35 12.58 16.41
CA SER A 64 11.22 13.72 16.75
C SER A 64 10.80 14.98 15.96
N PRO A 65 11.04 16.23 16.41
CA PRO A 65 11.66 16.64 17.68
C PRO A 65 10.64 16.96 18.79
N ALA A 66 9.35 16.82 18.52
CA ALA A 66 8.29 17.18 19.46
C ALA A 66 7.09 16.23 19.39
N ILE A 67 6.28 16.26 20.45
CA ILE A 67 5.02 15.53 20.59
C ILE A 67 3.99 16.42 21.29
N LEU A 68 2.69 16.21 21.06
CA LEU A 68 1.64 16.95 21.73
C LEU A 68 1.30 16.26 23.06
N SER A 69 1.41 16.99 24.16
CA SER A 69 0.88 16.57 25.45
C SER A 69 -0.52 17.14 25.66
N ILE A 70 -1.46 16.27 25.99
CA ILE A 70 -2.86 16.59 26.25
C ILE A 70 -3.17 16.20 27.68
N LYS A 71 -3.74 17.14 28.45
CA LYS A 71 -4.26 16.90 29.79
C LYS A 71 -5.76 17.17 29.79
N PRO A 72 -6.62 16.15 29.89
CA PRO A 72 -8.03 16.34 30.21
C PRO A 72 -8.21 16.57 31.71
N HIS A 73 -9.30 17.23 32.10
CA HIS A 73 -9.70 17.30 33.51
C HIS A 73 -9.94 15.89 34.07
N HIS A 74 -9.62 15.64 35.35
CA HIS A 74 -9.85 14.36 36.05
C HIS A 74 -9.12 13.11 35.50
N LEU A 75 -8.47 13.20 34.34
CA LEU A 75 -7.76 12.10 33.68
C LEU A 75 -6.25 12.35 33.66
N PRO A 76 -5.40 11.31 33.53
CA PRO A 76 -3.96 11.50 33.37
C PRO A 76 -3.64 12.26 32.06
N SER A 77 -2.47 12.91 32.02
CA SER A 77 -1.97 13.43 30.75
C SER A 77 -1.53 12.28 29.84
N GLY A 78 -1.70 12.47 28.54
CA GLY A 78 -1.15 11.61 27.50
C GLY A 78 -0.29 12.41 26.54
N LYS A 79 0.66 11.76 25.86
CA LYS A 79 1.40 12.37 24.76
C LYS A 79 1.15 11.58 23.49
N MET A 80 0.83 12.29 22.42
CA MET A 80 0.60 11.72 21.11
C MET A 80 1.05 12.68 20.02
N THR A 81 1.32 12.14 18.86
CA THR A 81 1.59 12.92 17.65
C THR A 81 0.39 13.81 17.30
N SER A 82 0.64 15.00 16.73
CA SER A 82 -0.39 16.02 16.48
C SER A 82 -1.51 15.58 15.54
N ASN A 83 -1.32 14.54 14.75
CA ASN A 83 -2.36 14.03 13.87
C ASN A 83 -3.04 12.78 14.45
N HIS A 84 -2.67 12.29 15.65
CA HIS A 84 -3.38 11.20 16.33
C HIS A 84 -4.86 11.52 16.43
N GLU A 85 -5.73 10.58 16.04
CA GLU A 85 -7.16 10.82 16.10
C GLU A 85 -7.64 10.65 17.54
N VAL A 86 -8.34 11.65 18.04
CA VAL A 86 -9.02 11.61 19.34
C VAL A 86 -10.51 11.80 19.11
N LEU A 87 -11.33 11.18 19.97
CA LEU A 87 -12.77 11.39 19.90
C LEU A 87 -13.17 12.56 20.77
N VAL A 88 -13.93 13.48 20.18
CA VAL A 88 -14.52 14.64 20.85
C VAL A 88 -16.03 14.63 20.76
N MET A 89 -16.68 15.34 21.68
CA MET A 89 -18.11 15.67 21.60
C MET A 89 -18.29 17.00 20.87
N GLU A 90 -19.01 16.99 19.75
CA GLU A 90 -19.42 18.19 19.00
C GLU A 90 -20.92 18.10 18.64
N GLY A 91 -21.70 19.12 19.02
CA GLY A 91 -23.13 19.17 18.69
C GLY A 91 -23.97 18.01 19.25
N GLY A 92 -23.53 17.37 20.33
CA GLY A 92 -24.19 16.19 20.91
C GLY A 92 -23.83 14.86 20.22
N LEU A 93 -22.91 14.87 19.26
CA LEU A 93 -22.41 13.68 18.56
C LEU A 93 -20.92 13.48 18.82
N THR A 94 -20.47 12.22 18.73
CA THR A 94 -19.05 11.88 18.81
C THR A 94 -18.39 12.01 17.43
N THR A 95 -17.29 12.75 17.36
CA THR A 95 -16.53 13.00 16.12
C THR A 95 -15.05 12.73 16.36
N LYS A 96 -14.36 12.16 15.36
CA LYS A 96 -12.90 12.01 15.39
C LYS A 96 -12.25 13.28 14.85
N ILE A 97 -11.30 13.84 15.60
CA ILE A 97 -10.46 14.95 15.14
C ILE A 97 -8.99 14.66 15.41
N GLU A 98 -8.10 15.32 14.66
CA GLU A 98 -6.66 15.26 14.91
C GLU A 98 -6.31 15.99 16.22
N ALA A 99 -5.46 15.40 17.04
CA ALA A 99 -5.03 15.91 18.33
C ALA A 99 -4.52 17.37 18.30
N GLY A 100 -3.82 17.75 17.24
CA GLY A 100 -3.28 19.10 17.01
C GLY A 100 -4.33 20.14 16.62
N LYS A 101 -5.57 19.71 16.34
CA LYS A 101 -6.73 20.59 16.16
C LYS A 101 -7.54 20.78 17.44
N LEU A 102 -7.17 20.09 18.53
CA LEU A 102 -7.79 20.31 19.82
C LEU A 102 -7.60 21.75 20.27
N THR A 103 -8.59 22.20 21.02
CA THR A 103 -8.60 23.47 21.75
C THR A 103 -9.13 23.19 23.15
N LEU A 104 -8.98 24.14 24.06
CA LEU A 104 -9.49 24.02 25.44
C LEU A 104 -11.03 23.93 25.53
N ASN A 105 -11.74 24.19 24.42
CA ASN A 105 -13.20 24.08 24.35
C ASN A 105 -13.68 22.67 23.98
N HIS A 106 -12.78 21.78 23.54
CA HIS A 106 -13.16 20.43 23.18
C HIS A 106 -13.37 19.57 24.43
N TYR A 107 -14.30 18.62 24.32
CA TYR A 107 -14.55 17.59 25.32
C TYR A 107 -14.18 16.22 24.76
N LEU A 108 -13.19 15.57 25.36
CA LEU A 108 -12.68 14.26 24.96
C LEU A 108 -13.57 13.14 25.50
N ILE A 109 -13.78 12.10 24.70
CA ILE A 109 -14.64 10.98 25.09
C ILE A 109 -13.85 9.98 25.97
N ALA A 110 -14.41 9.61 27.11
CA ALA A 110 -13.85 8.67 28.07
C ALA A 110 -14.89 7.56 28.36
N PRO A 111 -14.75 6.35 27.76
CA PRO A 111 -15.73 5.27 27.91
C PRO A 111 -15.82 4.76 29.36
N LYS A 112 -17.05 4.55 29.85
CA LYS A 112 -17.27 3.93 31.17
C LYS A 112 -16.90 2.46 31.12
N SER A 113 -16.29 1.97 32.20
CA SER A 113 -16.01 0.54 32.37
C SER A 113 -16.09 0.17 33.84
N LYS A 114 -16.44 -1.08 34.14
CA LYS A 114 -16.35 -1.62 35.51
C LYS A 114 -14.92 -1.59 36.07
N LYS A 115 -13.91 -1.42 35.22
CA LYS A 115 -12.49 -1.41 35.58
C LYS A 115 -11.86 -0.02 35.67
N ASN A 116 -12.60 1.05 35.38
CA ASN A 116 -12.09 2.41 35.53
C ASN A 116 -12.85 3.19 36.61
N LYS A 117 -12.17 4.15 37.24
CA LYS A 117 -12.75 5.01 38.28
C LYS A 117 -13.68 6.10 37.72
N LEU A 118 -14.04 6.04 36.43
CA LEU A 118 -14.91 7.03 35.81
C LEU A 118 -16.34 6.97 36.34
N ASN A 119 -16.74 5.85 36.94
CA ASN A 119 -18.06 5.73 37.58
C ASN A 119 -18.20 6.63 38.83
N GLU A 120 -17.09 7.17 39.36
CA GLU A 120 -17.08 8.09 40.51
C GLU A 120 -17.14 9.57 40.10
N LEU A 121 -17.09 9.87 38.80
CA LEU A 121 -17.17 11.24 38.28
C LEU A 121 -18.58 11.83 38.51
N LYS A 122 -18.61 13.16 38.63
CA LYS A 122 -19.86 13.93 38.78
C LYS A 122 -20.04 14.86 37.59
N GLN A 123 -21.29 15.12 37.25
CA GLN A 123 -21.67 16.13 36.26
C GLN A 123 -21.13 17.50 36.68
N SER A 124 -20.41 18.17 35.79
CA SER A 124 -19.82 19.50 36.01
C SER A 124 -19.58 20.21 34.67
N GLU A 125 -19.09 21.45 34.72
CA GLU A 125 -18.64 22.17 33.51
C GLU A 125 -17.45 21.48 32.80
N PHE A 126 -16.70 20.63 33.52
CA PHE A 126 -15.52 19.92 33.01
C PHE A 126 -15.78 18.47 32.63
N SER A 127 -16.93 17.93 33.02
CA SER A 127 -17.29 16.52 32.84
C SER A 127 -18.79 16.37 32.65
N THR A 128 -19.21 15.92 31.47
CA THR A 128 -20.61 15.63 31.18
C THR A 128 -20.83 14.17 30.88
N GLU A 129 -21.83 13.58 31.51
CA GLU A 129 -22.20 12.18 31.33
C GLU A 129 -23.10 12.00 30.11
N PHE A 130 -22.78 11.05 29.24
CA PHE A 130 -23.57 10.73 28.04
C PHE A 130 -23.61 9.21 27.84
N GLU A 131 -24.78 8.60 28.05
CA GLU A 131 -25.00 7.15 27.91
C GLU A 131 -23.88 6.31 28.55
N ASN A 132 -22.97 5.76 27.75
CA ASN A 132 -21.90 4.86 28.15
C ASN A 132 -20.51 5.52 28.25
N TYR A 133 -20.42 6.84 28.17
CA TYR A 133 -19.16 7.57 28.23
C TYR A 133 -19.28 8.89 29.00
N TRP A 134 -18.12 9.45 29.33
CA TRP A 134 -17.97 10.81 29.84
C TRP A 134 -17.33 11.69 28.77
N ALA A 135 -17.86 12.88 28.57
CA ALA A 135 -17.23 13.94 27.80
C ALA A 135 -16.43 14.81 28.78
N ILE A 136 -15.10 14.82 28.65
CA ILE A 136 -14.17 15.42 29.59
C ILE A 136 -13.44 16.59 28.94
N LYS A 137 -13.57 17.78 29.50
CA LYS A 137 -12.97 19.00 28.94
C LYS A 137 -11.45 18.92 28.90
N VAL A 138 -10.86 19.47 27.85
CA VAL A 138 -9.40 19.65 27.75
C VAL A 138 -8.95 20.72 28.75
N GLN A 139 -8.06 20.37 29.67
CA GLN A 139 -7.46 21.27 30.65
C GLN A 139 -6.22 21.97 30.11
N GLU A 140 -5.36 21.23 29.39
CA GLU A 140 -4.09 21.75 28.90
C GLU A 140 -3.67 21.07 27.59
N LEU A 141 -3.06 21.85 26.70
CA LEU A 141 -2.43 21.41 25.45
C LEU A 141 -1.04 22.04 25.35
N LYS A 142 0.01 21.23 25.23
CA LYS A 142 1.39 21.71 25.06
C LYS A 142 2.15 20.86 24.05
N SER A 143 2.82 21.50 23.10
CA SER A 143 3.87 20.82 22.33
C SER A 143 5.12 20.76 23.19
N VAL A 144 5.67 19.55 23.38
CA VAL A 144 6.85 19.33 24.23
C VAL A 144 7.96 18.67 23.40
N PRO A 145 9.24 18.99 23.67
CA PRO A 145 10.35 18.28 23.05
C PRO A 145 10.27 16.77 23.31
N TYR A 146 10.48 15.98 22.27
CA TYR A 146 10.39 14.53 22.32
C TYR A 146 11.25 13.91 21.22
N SER A 147 12.06 12.93 21.58
CA SER A 147 12.77 12.07 20.64
C SER A 147 12.72 10.64 21.20
N GLY A 148 11.97 9.75 20.56
CA GLY A 148 11.79 8.38 21.04
C GLY A 148 10.74 7.59 20.28
N GLU A 149 10.59 6.33 20.67
CA GLU A 149 9.59 5.44 20.06
C GLU A 149 8.17 5.79 20.48
N VAL A 150 7.29 5.82 19.49
CA VAL A 150 5.85 5.99 19.63
C VAL A 150 5.14 4.77 19.06
N PHE A 151 3.96 4.46 19.61
CA PHE A 151 3.24 3.22 19.38
C PHE A 151 1.79 3.47 18.94
N ASN A 152 1.21 2.57 18.17
CA ASN A 152 -0.24 2.49 17.98
C ASN A 152 -0.69 1.04 17.87
N LEU A 153 -1.97 0.77 18.12
CA LEU A 153 -2.55 -0.58 18.13
C LEU A 153 -3.57 -0.72 16.99
N GLN A 154 -3.60 -1.85 16.30
CA GLN A 154 -4.78 -2.30 15.56
C GLN A 154 -5.61 -3.18 16.48
N VAL A 155 -6.91 -2.88 16.56
CA VAL A 155 -7.84 -3.52 17.48
C VAL A 155 -9.04 -4.01 16.68
N ASP A 156 -9.46 -5.24 16.93
CA ASP A 156 -10.61 -5.90 16.32
C ASP A 156 -11.94 -5.34 16.89
N ASP A 157 -12.20 -4.06 16.64
CA ASP A 157 -13.43 -3.36 17.00
C ASP A 157 -13.96 -2.56 15.81
N PRO A 158 -15.27 -2.63 15.49
CA PRO A 158 -15.87 -1.90 14.37
C PRO A 158 -15.77 -0.37 14.46
N ASN A 159 -15.62 0.20 15.66
CA ASN A 159 -15.42 1.65 15.84
C ASN A 159 -13.94 2.04 15.76
N HIS A 160 -13.07 1.03 15.75
CA HIS A 160 -11.66 1.15 15.50
C HIS A 160 -11.01 2.19 16.41
N SER A 161 -11.14 1.90 17.69
CA SER A 161 -10.72 2.77 18.78
C SER A 161 -10.24 1.92 19.95
N TYR A 162 -9.42 2.52 20.80
CA TYR A 162 -9.05 1.97 22.08
C TYR A 162 -8.91 3.09 23.10
N VAL A 163 -8.84 2.73 24.39
CA VAL A 163 -8.70 3.69 25.48
C VAL A 163 -7.24 3.82 25.89
N ALA A 164 -6.67 5.00 25.62
CA ALA A 164 -5.33 5.40 26.01
C ALA A 164 -5.41 6.61 26.95
N ASN A 165 -4.71 6.55 28.08
CA ASN A 165 -4.71 7.62 29.09
C ASN A 165 -6.12 8.01 29.57
N GLY A 166 -7.06 7.05 29.54
CA GLY A 166 -8.45 7.24 29.96
C GLY A 166 -9.37 7.87 28.91
N ILE A 167 -8.87 8.23 27.72
CA ILE A 167 -9.68 8.76 26.62
C ILE A 167 -9.73 7.78 25.45
N ALA A 168 -10.82 7.79 24.70
CA ALA A 168 -10.97 7.05 23.46
C ALA A 168 -10.15 7.73 22.35
N VAL A 169 -9.29 6.93 21.73
CA VAL A 169 -8.43 7.37 20.64
C VAL A 169 -8.60 6.46 19.44
N GLY A 170 -8.28 6.96 18.26
CA GLY A 170 -8.29 6.19 17.03
C GLY A 170 -7.26 5.07 17.10
N ASN A 171 -7.67 3.86 16.70
CA ASN A 171 -6.73 2.79 16.49
C ASN A 171 -5.94 3.01 15.20
N CYS A 172 -4.90 2.22 14.99
CA CYS A 172 -4.16 2.23 13.75
C CYS A 172 -5.01 1.58 12.66
N PHE A 173 -5.57 2.40 11.79
CA PHE A 173 -6.18 1.98 10.54
C PHE A 173 -5.17 1.94 9.41
N MET A 174 -4.00 1.37 9.66
CA MET A 174 -3.25 0.85 8.53
C MET A 174 -3.90 -0.49 8.21
N TYR A 175 -4.81 -0.47 7.24
CA TYR A 175 -5.16 -1.65 6.46
C TYR A 175 -3.85 -2.41 6.20
N ASP A 176 -3.62 -3.50 6.93
CA ASP A 176 -2.48 -4.41 6.89
C ASP A 176 -1.21 -3.91 6.18
N ALA A 177 -0.32 -3.24 6.91
CA ALA A 177 1.10 -3.45 6.62
C ALA A 177 1.43 -4.90 7.01
N GLY A 178 1.76 -5.73 6.02
CA GLY A 178 2.35 -7.05 6.19
C GLY A 178 1.45 -8.11 6.85
N ASN A 179 1.86 -9.37 6.79
CA ASN A 179 1.18 -10.49 7.46
C ASN A 179 1.21 -10.34 9.00
N ASN A 180 0.51 -11.20 9.75
CA ASN A 180 0.57 -11.30 11.23
C ASN A 180 1.95 -11.70 11.79
N ARG A 181 3.04 -11.10 11.30
CA ARG A 181 4.43 -11.44 11.64
C ARG A 181 5.14 -10.21 12.17
N THR A 182 6.02 -10.41 13.14
CA THR A 182 6.92 -9.37 13.65
C THR A 182 7.85 -8.94 12.52
N ILE A 183 7.63 -7.74 12.00
CA ILE A 183 8.35 -7.18 10.86
C ILE A 183 9.79 -6.88 11.30
N ARG A 184 10.77 -7.56 10.68
CA ARG A 184 12.20 -7.21 10.78
C ARG A 184 12.68 -6.82 9.40
N GLU A 185 13.08 -5.56 9.24
CA GLU A 185 13.72 -5.11 8.01
C GLU A 185 15.05 -5.83 7.80
N PRO A 186 15.41 -6.17 6.54
CA PRO A 186 16.69 -6.78 6.26
C PRO A 186 17.81 -5.77 6.55
N SER A 187 18.87 -6.23 7.19
CA SER A 187 20.11 -5.46 7.33
C SER A 187 20.69 -5.11 5.96
N GLN A 188 21.51 -4.06 5.89
CA GLN A 188 22.21 -3.69 4.66
C GLN A 188 22.94 -4.89 4.05
N LYS A 189 23.64 -5.67 4.88
CA LYS A 189 24.35 -6.87 4.43
C LYS A 189 23.42 -7.88 3.75
N GLN A 190 22.27 -8.19 4.35
CA GLN A 190 21.31 -9.15 3.76
C GLN A 190 20.77 -8.67 2.40
N VAL A 191 20.58 -7.35 2.24
CA VAL A 191 20.18 -6.77 0.95
C VAL A 191 21.29 -6.94 -0.09
N LEU A 192 22.54 -6.70 0.26
CA LEU A 192 23.68 -6.85 -0.65
C LEU A 192 23.93 -8.33 -1.01
N ASP A 193 23.87 -9.25 -0.04
CA ASP A 193 23.97 -10.70 -0.27
C ASP A 193 22.86 -11.18 -1.25
N THR A 194 21.66 -10.59 -1.10
CA THR A 194 20.54 -10.83 -2.02
C THR A 194 20.87 -10.34 -3.43
N PHE A 195 21.46 -9.15 -3.60
CA PHE A 195 21.86 -8.65 -4.92
C PHE A 195 22.89 -9.56 -5.59
N GLU A 196 23.89 -10.03 -4.85
CA GLU A 196 24.90 -10.95 -5.36
C GLU A 196 24.27 -12.25 -5.84
N THR A 197 23.36 -12.82 -5.03
CA THR A 197 22.64 -14.05 -5.37
C THR A 197 21.79 -13.88 -6.62
N LEU A 198 21.05 -12.77 -6.75
CA LEU A 198 20.22 -12.49 -7.92
C LEU A 198 21.09 -12.31 -9.18
N ALA A 199 22.15 -11.51 -9.08
CA ALA A 199 23.04 -11.20 -10.20
C ALA A 199 23.81 -12.43 -10.70
N SER A 200 24.36 -13.25 -9.78
CA SER A 200 25.09 -14.49 -10.14
C SER A 200 24.20 -15.52 -10.83
N ASN A 201 22.89 -15.48 -10.56
CA ASN A 201 21.88 -16.32 -11.21
C ASN A 201 21.25 -15.68 -12.46
N GLY A 202 21.89 -14.63 -12.99
CA GLY A 202 21.58 -14.07 -14.31
C GLY A 202 20.38 -13.14 -14.35
N ILE A 203 19.93 -12.63 -13.20
CA ILE A 203 18.94 -11.54 -13.12
C ILE A 203 19.67 -10.24 -13.44
N THR A 204 19.08 -9.45 -14.35
CA THR A 204 19.72 -8.23 -14.86
C THR A 204 18.90 -6.97 -14.58
N LYS A 205 17.63 -7.13 -14.19
CA LYS A 205 16.71 -6.02 -13.93
C LYS A 205 16.20 -6.10 -12.51
N LEU A 206 16.28 -5.01 -11.78
CA LEU A 206 15.84 -4.95 -10.39
C LEU A 206 14.82 -3.83 -10.21
N ASN A 207 13.67 -4.15 -9.64
CA ASN A 207 12.72 -3.17 -9.14
C ASN A 207 12.76 -3.20 -7.62
N MET A 208 13.13 -2.10 -6.98
CA MET A 208 13.12 -1.99 -5.52
C MET A 208 11.89 -1.20 -5.07
N TRP A 209 11.19 -1.78 -4.12
CA TRP A 209 9.95 -1.24 -3.57
C TRP A 209 9.80 -1.68 -2.11
N GLY A 210 8.60 -1.55 -1.56
CA GLY A 210 8.33 -1.81 -0.14
C GLY A 210 7.08 -1.08 0.32
N GLY A 211 7.06 -0.69 1.59
CA GLY A 211 6.32 0.49 2.01
C GLY A 211 6.96 1.73 1.34
N GLU A 212 7.77 2.52 2.05
CA GLU A 212 8.48 3.67 1.49
C GLU A 212 9.99 3.55 1.69
N VAL A 213 10.71 3.38 0.58
CA VAL A 213 12.15 3.07 0.57
C VAL A 213 13.01 4.19 1.17
N HIS A 214 12.60 5.45 1.03
CA HIS A 214 13.33 6.60 1.57
C HIS A 214 13.35 6.67 3.11
N LEU A 215 12.58 5.81 3.80
CA LEU A 215 12.63 5.69 5.25
C LEU A 215 13.84 4.92 5.78
N ARG A 216 14.51 4.16 4.91
CA ARG A 216 15.74 3.48 5.27
C ARG A 216 16.91 4.47 5.24
N GLN A 217 17.67 4.50 6.33
CA GLN A 217 18.84 5.38 6.46
C GLN A 217 19.94 5.04 5.44
N ASP A 218 20.05 3.76 5.07
CA ASP A 218 21.03 3.21 4.14
C ASP A 218 20.52 3.12 2.69
N PHE A 219 19.34 3.69 2.37
CA PHE A 219 18.69 3.50 1.08
C PHE A 219 19.54 3.93 -0.12
N TYR A 220 20.14 5.13 -0.06
CA TYR A 220 20.90 5.66 -1.19
C TYR A 220 22.21 4.91 -1.44
N GLU A 221 22.80 4.32 -0.40
CA GLU A 221 23.96 3.44 -0.53
C GLU A 221 23.56 2.14 -1.23
N ILE A 222 22.48 1.50 -0.78
CA ILE A 222 21.90 0.31 -1.40
C ILE A 222 21.56 0.57 -2.87
N LEU A 223 20.94 1.71 -3.18
CA LEU A 223 20.55 2.08 -4.53
C LEU A 223 21.76 2.19 -5.47
N LYS A 224 22.85 2.83 -5.03
CA LYS A 224 24.07 2.97 -5.86
C LYS A 224 24.67 1.59 -6.18
N VAL A 225 24.79 0.72 -5.17
CA VAL A 225 25.30 -0.65 -5.39
C VAL A 225 24.41 -1.40 -6.38
N ALA A 226 23.08 -1.30 -6.26
CA ALA A 226 22.17 -1.90 -7.24
C ALA A 226 22.38 -1.35 -8.66
N LEU A 227 22.57 -0.04 -8.82
CA LEU A 227 22.77 0.60 -10.12
C LEU A 227 24.09 0.20 -10.78
N ASP A 228 25.12 -0.12 -10.00
CA ASP A 228 26.40 -0.66 -10.50
C ASP A 228 26.28 -2.14 -10.91
N MET A 229 25.38 -2.90 -10.28
CA MET A 229 25.24 -4.35 -10.48
C MET A 229 24.22 -4.76 -11.56
N PHE A 230 23.12 -4.01 -11.71
CA PHE A 230 22.00 -4.36 -12.58
C PHE A 230 21.89 -3.42 -13.78
N SER A 231 21.58 -3.96 -14.96
CA SER A 231 21.49 -3.16 -16.20
C SER A 231 20.27 -2.23 -16.25
N GLN A 232 19.29 -2.45 -15.37
CA GLN A 232 18.15 -1.56 -15.18
C GLN A 232 17.68 -1.66 -13.74
N VAL A 233 17.56 -0.51 -13.07
CA VAL A 233 17.02 -0.41 -11.71
C VAL A 233 15.82 0.53 -11.72
N SER A 234 14.72 0.13 -11.10
CA SER A 234 13.58 1.01 -10.87
C SER A 234 13.23 1.11 -9.39
N ILE A 235 12.80 2.30 -8.96
CA ILE A 235 12.28 2.55 -7.62
C ILE A 235 10.80 2.84 -7.67
N GLN A 236 10.04 2.35 -6.68
CA GLN A 236 8.69 2.83 -6.41
C GLN A 236 8.67 3.65 -5.12
N THR A 237 8.06 4.83 -5.19
CA THR A 237 7.89 5.74 -4.06
C THR A 237 6.50 6.35 -4.10
N HIS A 238 5.98 6.76 -2.95
CA HIS A 238 4.78 7.60 -2.90
C HIS A 238 5.07 9.06 -3.27
N GLY A 239 6.34 9.47 -3.37
CA GLY A 239 6.75 10.78 -3.89
C GLY A 239 6.43 11.97 -2.99
N ALA A 240 5.94 11.75 -1.77
CA ALA A 240 5.62 12.83 -0.81
C ALA A 240 6.81 13.18 0.12
N ILE A 241 7.98 12.56 -0.09
CA ILE A 241 9.25 12.88 0.58
C ILE A 241 10.18 13.47 -0.46
N GLU A 242 10.89 14.53 -0.09
CA GLU A 242 12.00 15.05 -0.89
C GLU A 242 13.10 14.00 -1.05
N THR A 243 13.73 13.97 -2.21
CA THR A 243 14.64 12.87 -2.57
C THR A 243 15.78 13.32 -3.45
N TYR A 244 16.91 12.61 -3.35
CA TYR A 244 18.08 12.82 -4.20
C TYR A 244 18.04 12.02 -5.52
N LEU A 245 16.94 11.31 -5.82
CA LEU A 245 16.84 10.44 -7.00
C LEU A 245 17.14 11.17 -8.32
N GLY A 246 16.67 12.41 -8.49
CA GLY A 246 16.96 13.18 -9.71
C GLY A 246 18.41 13.64 -9.84
N PHE A 247 19.16 13.77 -8.73
CA PHE A 247 20.60 13.98 -8.79
C PHE A 247 21.34 12.68 -9.13
N ILE A 248 20.95 11.56 -8.53
CA ILE A 248 21.53 10.23 -8.79
C ILE A 248 21.34 9.83 -10.27
N HIS A 249 20.17 10.12 -10.84
CA HIS A 249 19.89 9.81 -12.24
C HIS A 249 20.85 10.47 -13.24
N LYS A 250 21.47 11.61 -12.90
CA LYS A 250 22.46 12.26 -13.77
C LYS A 250 23.68 11.38 -14.02
N ASP A 251 24.10 10.65 -13.00
CA ASP A 251 25.23 9.71 -13.07
C ASP A 251 24.75 8.30 -13.49
N TYR A 252 23.46 8.00 -13.29
CA TYR A 252 22.86 6.70 -13.53
C TYR A 252 21.57 6.77 -14.38
N PRO A 253 21.68 6.95 -15.71
CA PRO A 253 20.53 7.10 -16.60
C PRO A 253 19.66 5.82 -16.72
N THR A 254 20.13 4.69 -16.20
CA THR A 254 19.39 3.41 -16.12
C THR A 254 18.40 3.37 -14.95
N LEU A 255 18.39 4.37 -14.07
CA LEU A 255 17.45 4.53 -12.97
C LEU A 255 16.09 5.00 -13.48
N GLY A 256 15.05 4.18 -13.30
CA GLY A 256 13.65 4.57 -13.44
C GLY A 256 13.00 4.89 -12.09
N VAL A 257 12.13 5.90 -12.05
CA VAL A 257 11.42 6.29 -10.81
C VAL A 257 9.93 6.26 -11.06
N HIS A 258 9.20 5.50 -10.24
CA HIS A 258 7.75 5.42 -10.28
C HIS A 258 7.16 6.13 -9.05
N VAL A 259 6.50 7.26 -9.27
CA VAL A 259 5.78 8.00 -8.23
C VAL A 259 4.32 7.57 -8.26
N SER A 260 3.82 7.13 -7.12
CA SER A 260 2.43 6.73 -6.99
C SER A 260 1.48 7.92 -6.84
N LEU A 261 0.53 8.08 -7.76
CA LEU A 261 -0.57 9.06 -7.67
C LEU A 261 -1.85 8.43 -8.22
N GLU A 262 -2.96 8.57 -7.49
CA GLU A 262 -4.17 7.81 -7.79
C GLU A 262 -5.27 8.63 -8.47
N GLY A 263 -5.19 9.94 -8.37
CA GLY A 263 -6.02 10.88 -9.09
C GLY A 263 -5.62 12.31 -8.75
N TRP A 264 -6.39 13.30 -9.17
CA TRP A 264 -6.10 14.69 -8.86
C TRP A 264 -6.90 15.15 -7.64
N GLY A 265 -6.22 15.66 -6.62
CA GLY A 265 -6.87 16.12 -5.39
C GLY A 265 -7.42 14.96 -4.56
N LYS A 266 -8.73 14.95 -4.28
CA LYS A 266 -9.36 14.02 -3.33
C LYS A 266 -9.30 12.56 -3.78
N ASP A 267 -9.28 12.30 -5.08
CA ASP A 267 -9.23 10.94 -5.63
C ASP A 267 -7.96 10.20 -5.18
N ASP A 268 -6.85 10.92 -5.02
CA ASP A 268 -5.59 10.38 -4.54
C ASP A 268 -5.67 9.95 -3.07
N GLU A 269 -6.34 10.77 -2.26
CA GLU A 269 -6.47 10.56 -0.82
C GLU A 269 -7.33 9.35 -0.47
N VAL A 270 -8.14 8.82 -1.40
CA VAL A 270 -9.02 7.65 -1.21
C VAL A 270 -8.24 6.41 -0.76
N ILE A 271 -7.06 6.17 -1.34
CA ILE A 271 -6.21 5.02 -0.98
C ILE A 271 -4.82 5.40 -0.49
N ARG A 272 -4.36 6.65 -0.69
CA ARG A 272 -3.05 7.13 -0.20
C ARG A 272 -3.12 7.89 1.12
N GLY A 273 -4.32 8.29 1.55
CA GLY A 273 -4.54 9.04 2.78
C GLY A 273 -4.49 10.57 2.60
N ARG A 274 -5.04 11.27 3.59
CA ARG A 274 -5.22 12.73 3.57
C ARG A 274 -3.89 13.48 3.40
N GLY A 275 -3.89 14.50 2.55
CA GLY A 275 -2.74 15.38 2.32
C GLY A 275 -1.58 14.73 1.57
N HIS A 276 -1.73 13.50 1.06
CA HIS A 276 -0.72 12.87 0.21
C HIS A 276 -0.53 13.67 -1.09
N PHE A 277 -1.63 13.93 -1.81
CA PHE A 277 -1.63 14.62 -3.10
C PHE A 277 -0.84 15.94 -3.09
N LEU A 278 -1.09 16.83 -2.12
CA LEU A 278 -0.42 18.13 -2.06
C LEU A 278 1.10 18.02 -1.89
N ARG A 279 1.55 17.02 -1.14
CA ARG A 279 2.98 16.76 -0.92
C ARG A 279 3.61 16.14 -2.16
N ALA A 280 2.99 15.10 -2.72
CA ALA A 280 3.47 14.43 -3.91
C ALA A 280 3.51 15.37 -5.14
N LYS A 281 2.49 16.23 -5.30
CA LYS A 281 2.43 17.22 -6.39
C LYS A 281 3.64 18.17 -6.39
N ARG A 282 4.08 18.66 -5.24
CA ARG A 282 5.24 19.58 -5.17
C ARG A 282 6.52 18.91 -5.66
N ASN A 283 6.69 17.64 -5.34
CA ASN A 283 7.90 16.89 -5.67
C ASN A 283 7.90 16.41 -7.12
N ILE A 284 6.73 16.10 -7.69
CA ILE A 284 6.66 15.52 -9.03
C ILE A 284 7.12 16.50 -10.12
N GLU A 285 6.84 17.79 -9.96
CA GLU A 285 7.27 18.84 -10.88
C GLU A 285 8.81 18.94 -10.90
N ILE A 286 9.43 18.92 -9.72
CA ILE A 286 10.90 18.95 -9.56
C ILE A 286 11.54 17.68 -10.15
N LEU A 287 10.99 16.52 -9.81
CA LEU A 287 11.49 15.24 -10.31
C LEU A 287 11.36 15.12 -11.83
N ALA A 288 10.26 15.59 -12.41
CA ALA A 288 10.04 15.52 -13.85
C ALA A 288 11.09 16.35 -14.61
N GLN A 289 11.43 17.54 -14.11
CA GLN A 289 12.50 18.37 -14.70
C GLN A 289 13.86 17.67 -14.69
N GLN A 290 14.11 16.80 -13.72
CA GLN A 290 15.41 16.12 -13.55
C GLN A 290 15.47 14.76 -14.25
N LEU A 291 14.33 14.07 -14.39
CA LEU A 291 14.25 12.68 -14.86
C LEU A 291 13.62 12.53 -16.25
N GLY A 292 12.80 13.49 -16.71
CA GLY A 292 12.04 13.38 -17.95
C GLY A 292 11.24 12.08 -18.03
N GLU A 293 11.40 11.32 -19.12
CA GLU A 293 10.71 10.04 -19.34
C GLU A 293 11.08 8.95 -18.33
N ALA A 294 12.20 9.06 -17.61
CA ALA A 294 12.58 8.12 -16.56
C ALA A 294 11.69 8.23 -15.31
N LEU A 295 10.96 9.34 -15.16
CA LEU A 295 9.88 9.46 -14.19
C LEU A 295 8.58 8.89 -14.78
N THR A 296 7.91 8.05 -13.99
CA THR A 296 6.60 7.51 -14.30
C THR A 296 5.61 7.85 -13.19
N ILE A 297 4.52 8.52 -13.54
CA ILE A 297 3.32 8.59 -12.70
C ILE A 297 2.64 7.22 -12.76
N ARG A 298 2.64 6.49 -11.64
CA ARG A 298 2.02 5.17 -11.54
C ARG A 298 0.70 5.27 -10.80
N THR A 299 -0.39 4.89 -11.46
CA THR A 299 -1.76 5.08 -10.97
C THR A 299 -2.48 3.75 -10.85
N THR A 300 -3.03 3.47 -9.68
CA THR A 300 -3.98 2.38 -9.44
C THR A 300 -5.33 2.76 -10.04
N ILE A 301 -5.81 1.99 -11.01
CA ILE A 301 -7.14 2.18 -11.59
C ILE A 301 -8.17 1.51 -10.69
N PHE A 302 -9.04 2.31 -10.07
CA PHE A 302 -10.09 1.83 -9.19
C PHE A 302 -11.45 2.43 -9.56
N ASN A 303 -12.54 1.97 -8.94
CA ASN A 303 -13.86 2.52 -9.19
C ASN A 303 -14.00 3.90 -8.54
N GLY A 304 -14.16 4.95 -9.36
CA GLY A 304 -14.40 6.31 -8.89
C GLY A 304 -13.24 7.30 -9.04
N ASN A 305 -12.01 6.89 -9.37
CA ASN A 305 -10.95 7.87 -9.65
C ASN A 305 -11.01 8.44 -11.06
N ASN A 306 -10.68 9.72 -11.22
CA ASN A 306 -10.43 10.33 -12.51
C ASN A 306 -8.93 10.37 -12.82
N VAL A 307 -8.51 9.63 -13.84
CA VAL A 307 -7.10 9.52 -14.24
C VAL A 307 -6.68 10.51 -15.34
N ILE A 308 -7.65 11.13 -16.02
CA ILE A 308 -7.39 12.05 -17.14
C ILE A 308 -6.46 13.20 -16.72
N PRO A 309 -6.66 13.86 -15.55
CA PRO A 309 -5.77 14.93 -15.14
C PRO A 309 -4.31 14.46 -14.93
N LEU A 310 -4.11 13.23 -14.43
CA LEU A 310 -2.75 12.69 -14.25
C LEU A 310 -2.07 12.35 -15.58
N ILE A 311 -2.84 11.88 -16.56
CA ILE A 311 -2.34 11.69 -17.92
C ILE A 311 -1.91 13.04 -18.51
N GLN A 312 -2.74 14.08 -18.37
CA GLN A 312 -2.40 15.42 -18.87
C GLN A 312 -1.14 15.96 -18.19
N VAL A 313 -1.03 15.82 -16.88
CA VAL A 313 0.17 16.23 -16.13
C VAL A 313 1.41 15.49 -16.62
N ALA A 314 1.32 14.18 -16.90
CA ALA A 314 2.45 13.43 -17.43
C ALA A 314 2.89 13.95 -18.82
N LEU A 315 1.92 14.27 -19.69
CA LEU A 315 2.19 14.85 -20.99
C LEU A 315 2.84 16.24 -20.89
N ASP A 316 2.29 17.12 -20.04
CA ASP A 316 2.77 18.49 -19.85
C ASP A 316 4.19 18.52 -19.25
N LEU A 317 4.49 17.60 -18.35
CA LEU A 317 5.80 17.48 -17.70
C LEU A 317 6.81 16.64 -18.50
N GLY A 318 6.40 16.04 -19.63
CA GLY A 318 7.28 15.19 -20.44
C GLY A 318 7.70 13.89 -19.74
N CYS A 319 6.90 13.38 -18.81
CA CYS A 319 7.15 12.12 -18.10
C CYS A 319 6.17 11.02 -18.53
N SER A 320 6.35 9.80 -18.03
CA SER A 320 5.48 8.66 -18.39
C SER A 320 4.27 8.56 -17.47
N TRP A 321 3.16 7.98 -17.95
CA TRP A 321 2.03 7.58 -17.12
C TRP A 321 1.73 6.10 -17.30
N VAL A 322 1.59 5.37 -16.19
CA VAL A 322 1.26 3.95 -16.19
C VAL A 322 0.07 3.68 -15.26
N GLY A 323 -1.04 3.26 -15.84
CA GLY A 323 -2.19 2.77 -15.12
C GLY A 323 -2.08 1.27 -14.81
N VAL A 324 -2.27 0.89 -13.55
CA VAL A 324 -2.29 -0.51 -13.11
C VAL A 324 -3.62 -0.79 -12.43
N ARG A 325 -4.34 -1.79 -12.92
CA ARG A 325 -5.66 -2.10 -12.39
C ARG A 325 -5.60 -2.56 -10.93
N PHE A 326 -6.54 -2.06 -10.11
CA PHE A 326 -6.72 -2.48 -8.73
C PHE A 326 -6.75 -4.01 -8.59
N LYS A 327 -6.01 -4.53 -7.61
CA LYS A 327 -5.92 -5.96 -7.28
C LYS A 327 -6.50 -6.17 -5.87
N PRO A 328 -7.54 -7.01 -5.70
CA PRO A 328 -8.17 -7.24 -4.40
C PRO A 328 -7.35 -8.20 -3.51
N VAL A 329 -6.03 -8.05 -3.44
CA VAL A 329 -5.13 -8.87 -2.60
C VAL A 329 -4.50 -8.03 -1.48
N GLY A 330 -4.06 -8.69 -0.40
CA GLY A 330 -3.52 -8.01 0.77
C GLY A 330 -4.47 -6.92 1.27
N ARG A 331 -3.99 -5.68 1.40
CA ARG A 331 -4.81 -4.51 1.78
C ARG A 331 -6.03 -4.30 0.89
N GLY A 332 -5.94 -4.67 -0.39
CA GLY A 332 -7.03 -4.54 -1.36
C GLY A 332 -8.25 -5.41 -1.04
N GLN A 333 -8.09 -6.50 -0.27
CA GLN A 333 -9.20 -7.39 0.11
C GLN A 333 -10.28 -6.68 0.92
N LYS A 334 -9.92 -5.63 1.68
CA LYS A 334 -10.90 -4.85 2.47
C LYS A 334 -11.49 -3.67 1.67
N LEU A 335 -11.06 -3.49 0.42
CA LEU A 335 -11.44 -2.38 -0.46
C LEU A 335 -12.15 -2.88 -1.73
N LEU A 336 -12.85 -4.02 -1.68
CA LEU A 336 -13.51 -4.63 -2.84
C LEU A 336 -14.47 -3.69 -3.57
N LYS A 337 -15.11 -2.76 -2.87
CA LYS A 337 -15.96 -1.71 -3.47
C LYS A 337 -15.26 -0.81 -4.48
N LEU A 338 -13.93 -0.76 -4.43
CA LEU A 338 -13.09 0.01 -5.35
C LEU A 338 -12.70 -0.81 -6.60
N GLN A 339 -13.15 -2.06 -6.74
CA GLN A 339 -12.90 -2.83 -7.94
C GLN A 339 -13.59 -2.19 -9.15
N PRO A 340 -12.85 -1.86 -10.24
CA PRO A 340 -13.44 -1.22 -11.41
C PRO A 340 -14.37 -2.18 -12.16
N SER A 341 -15.47 -1.65 -12.69
CA SER A 341 -16.40 -2.41 -13.54
C SER A 341 -15.80 -2.73 -14.91
N GLN A 342 -16.39 -3.69 -15.63
CA GLN A 342 -15.96 -4.03 -16.99
C GLN A 342 -16.10 -2.83 -17.96
N GLU A 343 -17.18 -2.06 -17.83
CA GLU A 343 -17.46 -0.88 -18.66
C GLU A 343 -16.39 0.19 -18.46
N ARG A 344 -16.06 0.50 -17.21
CA ARG A 344 -15.00 1.45 -16.86
C ARG A 344 -13.65 1.05 -17.46
N LEU A 345 -13.31 -0.25 -17.38
CA LEU A 345 -12.07 -0.75 -17.96
C LEU A 345 -12.09 -0.67 -19.49
N ALA A 346 -13.22 -0.97 -20.13
CA ALA A 346 -13.39 -0.85 -21.58
C ALA A 346 -13.21 0.61 -22.04
N ASP A 347 -13.81 1.57 -21.34
CA ASP A 347 -13.66 2.99 -21.64
C ASP A 347 -12.22 3.46 -21.47
N LEU A 348 -11.56 3.02 -20.40
CA LEU A 348 -10.15 3.34 -20.18
C LEU A 348 -9.23 2.72 -21.24
N TYR A 349 -9.51 1.50 -21.68
CA TYR A 349 -8.77 0.85 -22.77
C TYR A 349 -8.90 1.67 -24.07
N ARG A 350 -10.11 2.10 -24.44
CA ARG A 350 -10.32 2.95 -25.63
C ARG A 350 -9.58 4.28 -25.52
N LEU A 351 -9.69 4.94 -24.36
CA LEU A 351 -9.04 6.22 -24.08
C LEU A 351 -7.51 6.11 -24.17
N VAL A 352 -6.91 5.14 -23.48
CA VAL A 352 -5.44 5.03 -23.45
C VAL A 352 -4.91 4.57 -24.81
N ALA A 353 -5.60 3.64 -25.49
CA ALA A 353 -5.20 3.24 -26.85
C ALA A 353 -5.27 4.40 -27.86
N SER A 354 -6.22 5.33 -27.72
CA SER A 354 -6.29 6.51 -28.60
C SER A 354 -5.15 7.49 -28.34
N ILE A 355 -4.86 7.80 -27.08
CA ILE A 355 -3.75 8.70 -26.67
C ILE A 355 -2.40 8.12 -27.12
N ARG A 356 -2.22 6.81 -26.99
CA ARG A 356 -0.98 6.10 -27.36
C ARG A 356 -0.58 6.18 -28.82
N LYS A 357 -1.52 6.52 -29.72
CA LYS A 357 -1.21 6.76 -31.14
C LYS A 357 -0.19 7.90 -31.30
N SER A 358 -0.26 8.90 -30.42
CA SER A 358 0.65 10.05 -30.42
C SER A 358 1.63 10.06 -29.24
N HIS A 359 1.30 9.37 -28.14
CA HIS A 359 2.08 9.43 -26.88
C HIS A 359 2.39 8.03 -26.32
N LYS A 360 3.52 7.46 -26.74
CA LYS A 360 3.92 6.08 -26.41
C LYS A 360 4.23 5.85 -24.92
N ASN A 361 4.50 6.92 -24.18
CA ASN A 361 4.81 6.99 -22.74
C ASN A 361 3.57 6.88 -21.83
N ILE A 362 2.36 6.83 -22.39
CA ILE A 362 1.11 6.60 -21.65
C ILE A 362 0.70 5.13 -21.81
N LEU A 363 0.47 4.37 -20.74
CA LEU A 363 0.25 2.91 -20.85
C LEU A 363 -0.68 2.38 -19.75
N LEU A 364 -1.45 1.33 -20.06
CA LEU A 364 -2.02 0.45 -19.04
C LEU A 364 -1.16 -0.81 -18.92
N GLU A 365 -0.67 -1.10 -17.72
CA GLU A 365 0.13 -2.30 -17.42
C GLU A 365 -0.79 -3.51 -17.20
N GLU A 366 -1.42 -4.00 -18.27
CA GLU A 366 -2.30 -5.16 -18.23
C GLU A 366 -2.19 -5.97 -19.52
N THR A 367 -2.07 -7.31 -19.40
CA THR A 367 -1.95 -8.22 -20.55
C THR A 367 -3.05 -8.02 -21.61
N PRO A 368 -4.35 -7.95 -21.26
CA PRO A 368 -5.39 -7.78 -22.27
C PRO A 368 -5.25 -6.44 -23.01
N PHE A 369 -4.79 -5.38 -22.33
CA PHE A 369 -4.51 -4.10 -22.97
C PHE A 369 -3.39 -4.19 -24.01
N TYR A 370 -2.30 -4.90 -23.72
CA TYR A 370 -1.19 -5.07 -24.67
C TYR A 370 -1.60 -5.78 -25.96
N LEU A 371 -2.63 -6.63 -25.90
CA LEU A 371 -3.17 -7.33 -27.06
C LEU A 371 -4.31 -6.54 -27.75
N TYR A 372 -4.96 -5.63 -27.03
CA TYR A 372 -5.99 -4.73 -27.55
C TYR A 372 -5.40 -3.52 -28.29
N ASP A 373 -4.34 -2.92 -27.75
CA ASP A 373 -3.60 -1.82 -28.39
C ASP A 373 -2.91 -2.32 -29.67
N GLU A 374 -3.21 -1.70 -30.80
CA GLU A 374 -2.78 -2.16 -32.13
C GLU A 374 -1.26 -2.25 -32.26
N TYR A 375 -0.53 -1.26 -31.76
CA TYR A 375 0.93 -1.20 -31.85
C TYR A 375 1.59 -2.21 -30.90
N LEU A 376 1.09 -2.31 -29.67
CA LEU A 376 1.60 -3.27 -28.70
C LEU A 376 1.29 -4.71 -29.13
N SER A 377 0.12 -4.95 -29.72
CA SER A 377 -0.30 -6.29 -30.13
C SER A 377 0.67 -6.89 -31.16
N GLN A 378 1.11 -6.08 -32.14
CA GLN A 378 2.13 -6.50 -33.12
C GLN A 378 3.44 -6.95 -32.45
N LYS A 379 3.83 -6.30 -31.34
CA LYS A 379 5.05 -6.63 -30.60
C LYS A 379 4.86 -7.84 -29.68
N TYR A 380 3.73 -7.91 -28.97
CA TYR A 380 3.56 -8.81 -27.84
C TYR A 380 2.82 -10.10 -28.19
N GLN A 381 1.95 -10.12 -29.20
CA GLN A 381 1.15 -11.30 -29.54
C GLN A 381 2.05 -12.49 -29.91
N ASN A 382 2.95 -12.31 -30.87
CA ASN A 382 3.91 -13.35 -31.27
C ASN A 382 4.84 -13.76 -30.13
N TYR A 383 5.24 -12.80 -29.29
CA TYR A 383 6.07 -13.07 -28.14
C TYR A 383 5.35 -13.95 -27.11
N PHE A 384 4.09 -13.65 -26.79
CA PHE A 384 3.31 -14.44 -25.82
C PHE A 384 2.96 -15.81 -26.37
N LEU A 385 2.60 -15.93 -27.65
CA LEU A 385 2.38 -17.22 -28.31
C LEU A 385 3.62 -18.12 -28.21
N ARG A 386 4.81 -17.59 -28.52
CA ARG A 386 6.07 -18.34 -28.38
C ARG A 386 6.40 -18.75 -26.95
N LYS A 387 5.92 -18.01 -25.95
CA LYS A 387 6.12 -18.31 -24.52
C LYS A 387 5.05 -19.23 -23.95
N GLY A 388 3.92 -19.40 -24.63
CA GLY A 388 2.79 -20.22 -24.19
C GLY A 388 1.90 -19.59 -23.12
N PHE A 389 2.19 -18.37 -22.66
CA PHE A 389 1.33 -17.54 -21.80
C PHE A 389 1.91 -16.11 -21.64
N ALA A 390 1.05 -15.13 -21.40
CA ALA A 390 1.47 -13.72 -21.31
C ALA A 390 1.95 -13.27 -19.92
N CYS A 391 1.52 -13.93 -18.84
CA CYS A 391 1.88 -13.58 -17.47
C CYS A 391 3.40 -13.67 -17.23
N GLU A 392 3.97 -12.75 -16.47
CA GLU A 392 5.41 -12.72 -16.18
C GLU A 392 5.89 -13.77 -15.17
N TRP A 393 4.99 -14.62 -14.65
CA TRP A 393 5.42 -15.73 -13.81
C TRP A 393 6.44 -16.60 -14.57
N GLY A 394 7.53 -16.97 -13.92
CA GLY A 394 8.67 -17.71 -14.48
C GLY A 394 9.69 -16.83 -15.21
N ARG A 395 9.43 -15.51 -15.30
CA ARG A 395 10.31 -14.50 -15.90
C ARG A 395 10.70 -13.39 -14.93
N ARG A 396 9.92 -13.17 -13.87
CA ARG A 396 10.25 -12.33 -12.71
C ARG A 396 10.26 -13.15 -11.43
N ILE A 397 10.98 -12.71 -10.41
CA ILE A 397 10.90 -13.23 -9.04
C ILE A 397 10.68 -12.07 -8.08
N VAL A 398 9.99 -12.30 -6.97
CA VAL A 398 9.85 -11.31 -5.89
C VAL A 398 10.56 -11.84 -4.66
N VAL A 399 11.29 -10.98 -3.97
CA VAL A 399 11.92 -11.28 -2.68
C VAL A 399 11.34 -10.32 -1.66
N ASP A 400 10.71 -10.85 -0.62
CA ASP A 400 10.11 -10.09 0.48
C ASP A 400 11.17 -9.67 1.52
N VAL A 401 10.81 -8.83 2.49
CA VAL A 401 11.74 -8.29 3.50
C VAL A 401 12.44 -9.36 4.34
N ASP A 402 11.81 -10.52 4.49
CA ASP A 402 12.32 -11.67 5.24
C ASP A 402 13.11 -12.66 4.37
N GLY A 403 13.35 -12.32 3.09
CA GLY A 403 14.06 -13.17 2.14
C GLY A 403 13.20 -14.19 1.43
N ARG A 404 11.91 -14.34 1.78
CA ARG A 404 11.03 -15.30 1.08
C ARG A 404 10.80 -14.89 -0.36
N ALA A 405 10.88 -15.87 -1.25
CA ALA A 405 10.72 -15.73 -2.68
C ALA A 405 9.30 -16.06 -3.14
N PHE A 406 8.77 -15.27 -4.07
CA PHE A 406 7.42 -15.40 -4.61
C PHE A 406 7.38 -15.16 -6.13
N PRO A 407 6.34 -15.65 -6.85
CA PRO A 407 6.26 -15.51 -8.29
C PRO A 407 5.78 -14.13 -8.76
N CYS A 408 5.19 -13.32 -7.87
CA CYS A 408 4.58 -12.03 -8.22
C CYS A 408 4.33 -11.17 -6.97
N PRO A 409 4.43 -9.83 -7.08
CA PRO A 409 4.21 -8.93 -5.94
C PRO A 409 2.78 -8.97 -5.38
N TYR A 410 1.85 -9.55 -6.13
CA TYR A 410 0.44 -9.72 -5.74
C TYR A 410 0.12 -11.15 -5.31
N ALA A 411 1.12 -12.04 -5.24
CA ALA A 411 0.99 -13.47 -4.94
C ALA A 411 1.93 -13.89 -3.80
N MET A 412 2.10 -13.02 -2.80
CA MET A 412 2.98 -13.24 -1.65
C MET A 412 2.25 -13.96 -0.51
N THR A 413 1.80 -15.18 -0.78
CA THR A 413 1.09 -16.05 0.17
C THR A 413 1.89 -17.32 0.44
N ASP A 414 1.73 -17.92 1.61
CA ASP A 414 2.46 -19.14 1.99
C ASP A 414 2.26 -20.28 0.96
N SER A 415 1.06 -20.39 0.37
CA SER A 415 0.75 -21.38 -0.67
C SER A 415 1.46 -21.18 -2.01
N LEU A 416 2.03 -19.99 -2.26
CA LEU A 416 2.71 -19.62 -3.50
C LEU A 416 4.19 -19.27 -3.25
N GLY A 417 4.69 -19.56 -2.05
CA GLY A 417 6.11 -19.39 -1.72
C GLY A 417 7.00 -20.30 -2.55
N LEU A 418 8.17 -19.79 -2.93
CA LEU A 418 9.17 -20.48 -3.74
C LEU A 418 10.37 -20.96 -2.92
N GLY A 419 10.52 -20.50 -1.68
CA GLY A 419 11.68 -20.72 -0.81
C GLY A 419 12.13 -19.41 -0.16
N SER A 420 13.31 -19.40 0.47
CA SER A 420 13.97 -18.22 1.04
C SER A 420 15.32 -18.00 0.38
N ILE A 421 15.55 -16.83 -0.22
CA ILE A 421 16.85 -16.52 -0.87
C ILE A 421 18.00 -16.38 0.14
N LEU A 422 17.67 -16.22 1.43
CA LEU A 422 18.66 -16.10 2.51
C LEU A 422 19.08 -17.47 3.08
N GLU A 423 18.29 -18.52 2.83
CA GLU A 423 18.47 -19.84 3.44
C GLU A 423 18.66 -20.95 2.41
N ASP A 424 17.99 -20.86 1.26
CA ASP A 424 17.99 -21.89 0.22
C ASP A 424 18.97 -21.58 -0.92
N ASP A 425 19.48 -22.63 -1.58
CA ASP A 425 20.13 -22.48 -2.90
C ASP A 425 19.11 -21.96 -3.93
N PHE A 426 19.50 -20.96 -4.72
CA PHE A 426 18.65 -20.38 -5.76
C PHE A 426 18.07 -21.43 -6.74
N LYS A 427 18.77 -22.55 -6.96
CA LYS A 427 18.26 -23.67 -7.77
C LYS A 427 16.99 -24.29 -7.21
N VAL A 428 16.88 -24.41 -5.88
CA VAL A 428 15.66 -24.92 -5.22
C VAL A 428 14.49 -23.98 -5.51
N ILE A 429 14.72 -22.67 -5.40
CA ILE A 429 13.73 -21.64 -5.73
C ILE A 429 13.32 -21.75 -7.21
N GLU A 430 14.27 -21.96 -8.12
CA GLU A 430 13.98 -22.12 -9.55
C GLU A 430 13.16 -23.38 -9.84
N GLU A 431 13.46 -24.51 -9.18
CA GLU A 431 12.73 -25.77 -9.32
C GLU A 431 11.29 -25.67 -8.80
N ASN A 432 11.09 -25.10 -7.62
CA ASN A 432 9.77 -24.80 -7.06
C ASN A 432 8.96 -23.93 -8.02
N TYR A 433 9.62 -22.92 -8.61
CA TYR A 433 8.96 -22.05 -9.57
C TYR A 433 8.55 -22.79 -10.84
N ARG A 434 9.43 -23.64 -11.41
CA ARG A 434 9.10 -24.46 -12.59
C ARG A 434 7.88 -25.36 -12.33
N THR A 435 7.78 -25.93 -11.14
CA THR A 435 6.61 -26.74 -10.72
C THR A 435 5.34 -25.90 -10.69
N LEU A 436 5.38 -24.72 -10.08
CA LEU A 436 4.24 -23.81 -10.01
C LEU A 436 3.76 -23.36 -11.40
N ILE A 437 4.69 -23.08 -12.33
CA ILE A 437 4.34 -22.72 -13.72
C ILE A 437 3.64 -23.88 -14.43
N LYS A 438 4.15 -25.11 -14.30
CA LYS A 438 3.54 -26.29 -14.92
C LYS A 438 2.12 -26.53 -14.42
N GLN A 439 1.90 -26.45 -13.10
CA GLN A 439 0.57 -26.59 -12.50
C GLN A 439 -0.41 -25.57 -13.09
N ARG A 440 0.04 -24.34 -13.23
CA ARG A 440 -0.76 -23.24 -13.78
C ARG A 440 -1.08 -23.44 -15.26
N GLN A 441 -0.10 -23.86 -16.07
CA GLN A 441 -0.32 -24.14 -17.50
C GLN A 441 -1.34 -25.26 -17.74
N ASN A 442 -1.48 -26.18 -16.79
CA ASN A 442 -2.44 -27.28 -16.83
C ASN A 442 -3.82 -26.91 -16.25
N THR A 443 -4.00 -25.70 -15.72
CA THR A 443 -5.29 -25.29 -15.14
C THR A 443 -6.22 -24.77 -16.23
N GLU A 444 -7.48 -25.23 -16.22
CA GLU A 444 -8.48 -24.82 -17.20
C GLU A 444 -8.84 -23.33 -17.12
N LEU A 445 -9.21 -22.75 -18.26
CA LEU A 445 -9.70 -21.38 -18.33
C LEU A 445 -11.22 -21.29 -18.07
N ILE A 446 -11.69 -20.17 -17.52
CA ILE A 446 -13.12 -19.85 -17.41
C ILE A 446 -13.79 -19.78 -18.79
N SER A 447 -15.11 -20.01 -18.83
CA SER A 447 -15.90 -20.05 -20.08
C SER A 447 -15.79 -18.77 -20.92
N GLN A 448 -15.74 -17.60 -20.28
CA GLN A 448 -15.59 -16.31 -20.95
C GLN A 448 -14.31 -16.22 -21.80
N CYS A 449 -13.22 -16.89 -21.38
CA CYS A 449 -11.98 -16.92 -22.16
C CYS A 449 -12.06 -17.85 -23.37
N ASN A 450 -12.91 -18.89 -23.34
CA ASN A 450 -12.97 -19.89 -24.42
C ASN A 450 -13.50 -19.33 -25.75
N ILE A 451 -14.32 -18.28 -25.70
CA ILE A 451 -14.85 -17.62 -26.90
C ILE A 451 -14.01 -16.40 -27.33
N CYS A 452 -12.92 -16.08 -26.62
CA CYS A 452 -12.13 -14.89 -26.88
C CYS A 452 -11.08 -15.15 -27.97
N PRO A 453 -10.97 -14.31 -29.02
CA PRO A 453 -9.96 -14.49 -30.07
C PRO A 453 -8.53 -14.25 -29.58
N LEU A 454 -8.36 -13.60 -28.42
CA LEU A 454 -7.05 -13.34 -27.81
C LEU A 454 -6.63 -14.46 -26.85
N ARG A 455 -7.43 -15.52 -26.69
CA ARG A 455 -7.24 -16.59 -25.69
C ARG A 455 -5.84 -17.17 -25.68
N ASP A 456 -5.34 -17.60 -26.84
CA ASP A 456 -4.09 -18.37 -26.92
C ASP A 456 -2.85 -17.50 -26.67
N ALA A 457 -2.93 -16.20 -26.98
CA ALA A 457 -1.87 -15.24 -26.65
C ALA A 457 -1.98 -14.73 -25.21
N CYS A 458 -3.19 -14.50 -24.71
CA CYS A 458 -3.44 -13.89 -23.40
C CYS A 458 -3.31 -14.90 -22.24
N PHE A 459 -3.86 -16.11 -22.44
CA PHE A 459 -3.94 -17.18 -21.45
C PHE A 459 -4.68 -16.78 -20.16
N GLY A 460 -5.85 -16.14 -20.32
CA GLY A 460 -6.73 -15.76 -19.20
C GLY A 460 -6.35 -14.45 -18.47
N GLY A 461 -5.32 -13.73 -18.93
CA GLY A 461 -4.96 -12.42 -18.39
C GLY A 461 -4.19 -12.50 -17.07
N CYS A 462 -4.35 -11.50 -16.21
CA CYS A 462 -3.64 -11.45 -14.93
C CYS A 462 -4.22 -12.48 -13.96
N SER A 463 -3.49 -13.56 -13.68
CA SER A 463 -4.01 -14.65 -12.86
C SER A 463 -4.02 -14.37 -11.35
N ILE A 464 -3.83 -13.12 -10.95
CA ILE A 464 -4.24 -12.67 -9.61
C ILE A 464 -5.76 -12.64 -9.51
N TYR A 465 -6.45 -12.25 -10.59
CA TYR A 465 -7.92 -12.21 -10.58
C TYR A 465 -8.53 -13.61 -10.51
N SER A 466 -7.86 -14.63 -11.05
CA SER A 466 -8.34 -16.00 -10.97
C SER A 466 -8.23 -16.62 -9.58
N LEU A 467 -7.45 -16.06 -8.66
CA LEU A 467 -7.40 -16.53 -7.27
C LEU A 467 -8.75 -16.33 -6.55
N PHE A 468 -9.64 -15.52 -7.12
CA PHE A 468 -10.97 -15.21 -6.60
C PHE A 468 -12.08 -15.98 -7.33
N ASN A 469 -11.74 -16.85 -8.27
CA ASN A 469 -12.72 -17.70 -8.94
C ASN A 469 -13.06 -18.90 -8.05
N GLU A 470 -14.34 -19.09 -7.72
CA GLU A 470 -14.80 -20.18 -6.84
C GLU A 470 -14.47 -21.57 -7.40
N ASP A 471 -14.49 -21.72 -8.72
CA ASP A 471 -14.23 -22.96 -9.45
C ASP A 471 -12.74 -23.23 -9.69
N LYS A 472 -11.84 -22.38 -9.14
CA LYS A 472 -10.37 -22.47 -9.26
C LYS A 472 -9.84 -22.43 -10.71
N ARG A 473 -10.68 -22.09 -11.70
CA ARG A 473 -10.24 -21.94 -13.09
C ARG A 473 -9.47 -20.64 -13.27
N LEU A 474 -8.54 -20.63 -14.23
CA LEU A 474 -7.81 -19.44 -14.62
C LEU A 474 -8.67 -18.51 -15.47
N GLY A 475 -8.41 -17.22 -15.40
CA GLY A 475 -9.15 -16.22 -16.14
C GLY A 475 -9.63 -15.08 -15.25
N ASP A 476 -9.73 -13.91 -15.86
CA ASP A 476 -10.26 -12.71 -15.23
C ASP A 476 -11.74 -12.53 -15.57
N PRO A 477 -12.66 -12.74 -14.61
CA PRO A 477 -14.10 -12.61 -14.84
C PRO A 477 -14.55 -11.18 -15.12
N LEU A 478 -13.67 -10.20 -14.90
CA LEU A 478 -13.93 -8.78 -15.13
C LEU A 478 -13.08 -8.24 -16.29
N CYS A 479 -12.57 -9.11 -17.16
CA CYS A 479 -11.85 -8.72 -18.37
C CYS A 479 -12.78 -7.93 -19.32
N PRO A 480 -12.40 -6.74 -19.81
CA PRO A 480 -13.25 -5.92 -20.66
C PRO A 480 -13.26 -6.36 -22.14
N ILE A 481 -12.36 -7.27 -22.55
CA ILE A 481 -12.17 -7.63 -23.96
C ILE A 481 -13.46 -8.17 -24.61
N PRO A 482 -14.21 -9.11 -24.00
CA PRO A 482 -15.43 -9.60 -24.63
C PRO A 482 -16.43 -8.49 -24.93
N SER A 483 -16.63 -7.54 -24.00
CA SER A 483 -17.50 -6.37 -24.20
C SER A 483 -16.98 -5.45 -25.31
N LEU A 484 -15.66 -5.25 -25.40
CA LEU A 484 -15.02 -4.46 -26.46
C LEU A 484 -15.16 -5.10 -27.85
N LEU A 485 -15.18 -6.42 -27.93
CA LEU A 485 -15.29 -7.15 -29.19
C LEU A 485 -16.75 -7.31 -29.65
N SER A 486 -17.69 -7.54 -28.72
CA SER A 486 -19.12 -7.64 -29.03
C SER A 486 -19.71 -6.31 -29.55
N GLY A 487 -19.18 -5.17 -29.11
CA GLY A 487 -19.60 -3.85 -29.58
C GLY A 487 -19.12 -3.47 -30.99
N ASN A 488 -18.17 -4.22 -31.57
CA ASN A 488 -17.61 -3.98 -32.90
C ASN A 488 -18.25 -4.85 -34.01
N GLY A 489 -19.34 -5.56 -33.69
CA GLY A 489 -20.08 -6.44 -34.61
C GLY A 489 -20.70 -5.78 -35.84
N SER A 490 -20.46 -4.49 -36.09
CA SER A 490 -20.95 -3.77 -37.28
C SER A 490 -19.86 -3.17 -38.18
N GLN A 491 -18.56 -3.35 -37.92
CA GLN A 491 -17.52 -2.67 -38.74
C GLN A 491 -16.28 -3.47 -39.16
N LYS A 492 -16.22 -4.80 -38.99
CA LYS A 492 -15.12 -5.58 -39.61
C LYS A 492 -15.59 -6.90 -40.24
N GLN A 493 -16.16 -6.79 -41.44
CA GLN A 493 -15.94 -7.73 -42.53
C GLN A 493 -15.86 -6.94 -43.84
N LYS A 494 -14.64 -6.65 -44.27
CA LYS A 494 -14.17 -6.72 -45.66
C LYS A 494 -12.65 -6.63 -45.68
#